data_AF-A0A2W5Z982-F1
#
_entry.id   AF-A0A2W5Z982-F1
#
_cell.length_a   1.000
_cell.length_b   1.000
_cell.length_c   1.000
_cell.angle_alpha   90.00
_cell.angle_beta   90.00
_cell.angle_gamma   90.00
#
_symmetry.space_group_name_H-M   'P 1'
#
loop_
_entity.id
_entity.type
_entity.pdbx_description
1 polymer ?
#
loop_
_entity_poly.entity_id
_entity_poly.type
_entity_poly.pdbx_seq_one_letter_code
_entity_poly.pdbx_strand_id
1 'polypeptide(L)'
;MSCARARAAAILAAVAATGLPFDGQQRHGFSYSVAQAEGQNEAPAGNGKSASEPTLAPVTLSPQRMQSIGVKTGVVEFRPVDDEIRTVGNVEADETRLADVEVRFAGWIQKVYANAMYKVVRQGQPVLTIYSPELVTAEQDYLVAKELLAQGTGPGKHGGWQSLLDASAERLRRLQIPDREIARLKKSGKIRREIEIDSPASGFIIERKAFPNMYVQPGMKLYSVADLSTVWVHAQVFQNDIGRVKVGDPASITVDSYPGQTFPARVSFIWPEVDMATRTAKVRLEIPNPEIKLSLGMFANVHLAVPLGRQLVIPASGMYRSGTRQIAFVDHGDGYFEPRDIETGARAGDDFIVLKGLKAGERVATSANFLLDSESQLQAAMGAFAPPPPGAGAAAAMNAPQVTLEYSSTPSPPRSGSNNFRVKLTGADGAAITGAQVTVTFFMAAMAAMGMAAMRNVATLSEKGGGIYEGPGEVQTGGTWQVTVLAAKAGQTIAQKQFSVTVEGGM
;
A
#
# COMPACT_ATOMS: atom_id res chain seq x y z
N MET A 1 -42.35 52.90 -17.85
CA MET A 1 -43.18 51.70 -17.67
C MET A 1 -42.97 51.20 -16.25
N SER A 2 -44.07 51.06 -15.50
CA SER A 2 -44.27 50.53 -14.13
C SER A 2 -43.43 49.27 -13.81
N CYS A 3 -43.15 48.86 -12.56
CA CYS A 3 -43.92 48.99 -11.31
C CYS A 3 -43.10 48.67 -10.04
N ALA A 4 -43.46 49.32 -8.92
CA ALA A 4 -43.48 48.92 -7.49
C ALA A 4 -42.32 48.10 -6.88
N ARG A 5 -41.52 48.51 -5.87
CA ARG A 5 -41.71 49.12 -4.52
C ARG A 5 -42.61 48.34 -3.52
N ALA A 6 -41.99 47.84 -2.44
CA ALA A 6 -42.32 47.99 -0.99
C ALA A 6 -41.89 46.71 -0.19
N ARG A 7 -40.92 46.77 0.74
CA ARG A 7 -41.02 47.12 2.20
C ARG A 7 -41.91 46.15 2.99
N ALA A 8 -41.67 45.76 4.25
CA ALA A 8 -40.59 45.85 5.24
C ALA A 8 -41.13 45.18 6.53
N ALA A 9 -40.22 44.98 7.50
CA ALA A 9 -40.43 45.06 8.95
C ALA A 9 -40.64 43.77 9.78
N ALA A 10 -39.82 43.74 10.84
CA ALA A 10 -39.70 42.81 11.94
C ALA A 10 -40.62 43.19 13.12
N ILE A 11 -40.69 42.31 14.14
CA ILE A 11 -40.95 42.49 15.60
C ILE A 11 -40.91 41.07 16.22
N LEU A 12 -40.61 40.73 17.48
CA LEU A 12 -39.79 41.18 18.63
C LEU A 12 -40.23 40.27 19.81
N ALA A 13 -39.29 39.66 20.57
CA ALA A 13 -39.36 39.29 22.02
C ALA A 13 -40.53 38.41 22.59
N ALA A 14 -40.50 37.73 23.73
CA ALA A 14 -39.52 37.12 24.66
C ALA A 14 -40.31 36.54 25.89
N VAL A 15 -39.65 35.70 26.71
CA VAL A 15 -39.78 35.54 28.20
C VAL A 15 -40.52 34.32 28.83
N ALA A 16 -39.74 33.65 29.72
CA ALA A 16 -39.97 32.90 30.99
C ALA A 16 -40.80 31.59 31.01
N ALA A 17 -40.34 30.44 31.55
CA ALA A 17 -39.65 30.05 32.81
C ALA A 17 -40.61 29.55 33.91
N THR A 18 -40.39 28.31 34.37
CA THR A 18 -40.78 27.61 35.63
C THR A 18 -40.35 26.13 35.41
N GLY A 19 -39.78 25.31 36.31
CA GLY A 19 -39.70 25.21 37.77
C GLY A 19 -39.95 23.73 38.14
N LEU A 20 -38.91 23.01 38.60
CA LEU A 20 -38.76 21.55 38.93
C LEU A 20 -39.79 20.97 39.97
N PRO A 21 -40.04 19.62 40.12
CA PRO A 21 -39.08 18.64 40.67
C PRO A 21 -39.19 17.12 40.24
N PHE A 22 -38.25 16.33 40.79
CA PHE A 22 -37.99 14.88 40.75
C PHE A 22 -39.18 13.92 41.03
N ASP A 23 -39.25 12.76 40.35
CA ASP A 23 -38.91 11.40 40.84
C ASP A 23 -39.48 10.26 39.94
N GLY A 24 -38.80 9.10 39.88
CA GLY A 24 -39.43 7.79 39.63
C GLY A 24 -39.44 7.18 38.22
N GLN A 25 -38.50 6.25 37.97
CA GLN A 25 -38.59 5.04 37.11
C GLN A 25 -39.35 5.09 35.76
N GLN A 26 -38.61 4.92 34.65
CA GLN A 26 -38.56 3.68 33.86
C GLN A 26 -37.70 3.88 32.61
N ARG A 27 -36.71 2.99 32.43
CA ARG A 27 -35.88 2.93 31.23
C ARG A 27 -36.72 2.36 30.08
N HIS A 28 -37.00 3.17 29.07
CA HIS A 28 -37.38 2.68 27.74
C HIS A 28 -36.29 3.09 26.74
N GLY A 29 -35.47 2.11 26.37
CA GLY A 29 -34.62 2.19 25.21
C GLY A 29 -35.49 2.18 23.96
N PHE A 30 -35.25 3.13 23.06
CA PHE A 30 -35.75 3.08 21.70
C PHE A 30 -34.96 2.00 20.95
N SER A 31 -35.57 0.83 20.81
CA SER A 31 -35.12 -0.23 19.91
C SER A 31 -35.58 0.10 18.49
N TYR A 32 -34.64 0.31 17.57
CA TYR A 32 -34.93 0.23 16.15
C TYR A 32 -35.10 -1.25 15.77
N SER A 33 -36.32 -1.60 15.38
CA SER A 33 -36.67 -2.87 14.76
C SER A 33 -36.19 -2.87 13.31
N VAL A 34 -35.14 -3.63 13.01
CA VAL A 34 -34.76 -4.00 11.64
C VAL A 34 -35.32 -5.39 11.38
N ALA A 35 -36.15 -5.50 10.35
CA ALA A 35 -36.71 -6.73 9.85
C ALA A 35 -35.59 -7.74 9.51
N GLN A 36 -35.69 -8.95 10.07
CA GLN A 36 -34.88 -10.10 9.70
C GLN A 36 -35.22 -10.52 8.28
N ALA A 37 -34.26 -10.34 7.36
CA ALA A 37 -34.19 -11.15 6.15
C ALA A 37 -33.41 -12.42 6.51
N GLU A 38 -34.06 -13.57 6.32
CA GLU A 38 -33.46 -14.90 6.47
C GLU A 38 -32.34 -15.09 5.45
N GLY A 39 -31.12 -14.72 5.83
CA GLY A 39 -29.89 -15.16 5.18
C GLY A 39 -29.56 -16.57 5.66
N GLN A 40 -29.65 -17.53 4.74
CA GLN A 40 -29.28 -18.92 4.97
C GLN A 40 -27.85 -18.99 5.50
N ASN A 41 -27.73 -19.56 6.69
CA ASN A 41 -26.51 -19.83 7.41
C ASN A 41 -25.83 -21.04 6.75
N GLU A 42 -24.95 -20.81 5.77
CA GLU A 42 -24.03 -21.85 5.29
C GLU A 42 -22.99 -22.14 6.38
N ALA A 43 -23.21 -23.24 7.09
CA ALA A 43 -22.22 -23.89 7.91
C ALA A 43 -20.94 -24.16 7.07
N PRO A 44 -19.74 -24.08 7.67
CA PRO A 44 -18.51 -24.32 6.93
C PRO A 44 -18.53 -25.75 6.39
N ALA A 45 -18.54 -25.86 5.06
CA ALA A 45 -18.44 -27.12 4.35
C ALA A 45 -17.19 -27.87 4.85
N GLY A 46 -17.43 -29.07 5.37
CA GLY A 46 -16.39 -29.93 5.94
C GLY A 46 -15.27 -30.21 4.95
N ASN A 47 -14.04 -30.15 5.47
CA ASN A 47 -12.79 -30.70 4.95
C ASN A 47 -12.93 -31.54 3.66
N GLY A 48 -12.99 -30.84 2.52
CA GLY A 48 -12.43 -31.39 1.29
C GLY A 48 -10.93 -31.48 1.52
N LYS A 49 -10.41 -32.70 1.68
CA LYS A 49 -8.97 -32.95 1.71
C LYS A 49 -8.36 -32.26 0.49
N SER A 50 -7.57 -31.22 0.74
CA SER A 50 -6.65 -30.66 -0.25
C SER A 50 -5.96 -31.83 -0.94
N ALA A 51 -5.88 -31.80 -2.27
CA ALA A 51 -4.92 -32.66 -2.98
C ALA A 51 -3.58 -32.51 -2.25
N SER A 52 -3.08 -33.59 -1.66
CA SER A 52 -1.87 -33.54 -0.84
C SER A 52 -0.75 -33.02 -1.72
N GLU A 53 -0.25 -31.82 -1.42
CA GLU A 53 0.93 -31.28 -2.09
C GLU A 53 2.07 -32.30 -1.98
N PRO A 54 2.86 -32.50 -3.05
CA PRO A 54 3.91 -33.50 -3.06
C PRO A 54 4.88 -33.25 -1.90
N THR A 55 5.14 -34.29 -1.12
CA THR A 55 6.13 -34.23 -0.05
C THR A 55 7.50 -33.92 -0.66
N LEU A 56 8.27 -33.04 -0.03
CA LEU A 56 9.64 -32.75 -0.45
C LEU A 56 10.61 -33.58 0.40
N ALA A 57 11.67 -34.11 -0.22
CA ALA A 57 12.68 -34.91 0.44
C ALA A 57 14.07 -34.25 0.34
N PRO A 58 14.96 -34.46 1.33
CA PRO A 58 16.33 -33.95 1.23
C PRO A 58 17.05 -34.47 -0.02
N VAL A 59 17.84 -33.60 -0.64
CA VAL A 59 18.56 -33.88 -1.87
C VAL A 59 20.05 -33.98 -1.58
N THR A 60 20.71 -35.00 -2.12
CA THR A 60 22.18 -35.13 -2.05
C THR A 60 22.76 -35.06 -3.46
N LEU A 61 23.62 -34.08 -3.73
CA LEU A 61 24.28 -33.87 -5.02
C LEU A 61 25.79 -34.05 -4.89
N SER A 62 26.43 -34.61 -5.92
CA SER A 62 27.89 -34.62 -5.99
C SER A 62 28.45 -33.21 -6.26
N PRO A 63 29.68 -32.88 -5.81
CA PRO A 63 30.31 -31.58 -6.06
C PRO A 63 30.36 -31.20 -7.55
N GLN A 64 30.65 -32.17 -8.43
CA GLN A 64 30.66 -31.95 -9.88
C GLN A 64 29.27 -31.57 -10.40
N ARG A 65 28.21 -32.20 -9.87
CA ARG A 65 26.83 -31.90 -10.27
C ARG A 65 26.41 -30.51 -9.78
N MET A 66 26.74 -30.15 -8.54
CA MET A 66 26.50 -28.80 -8.01
C MET A 66 27.16 -27.72 -8.86
N GLN A 67 28.41 -27.95 -9.29
CA GLN A 67 29.13 -27.02 -10.14
C GLN A 67 28.50 -26.94 -11.55
N SER A 68 28.08 -28.08 -12.11
CA SER A 68 27.48 -28.13 -13.44
C SER A 68 26.14 -27.40 -13.55
N ILE A 69 25.33 -27.40 -12.47
CA ILE A 69 24.05 -26.68 -12.42
C ILE A 69 24.20 -25.27 -11.82
N GLY A 70 25.41 -24.86 -11.46
CA GLY A 70 25.72 -23.53 -10.98
C GLY A 70 25.06 -23.17 -9.65
N VAL A 71 25.02 -24.11 -8.69
CA VAL A 71 24.48 -23.83 -7.34
C VAL A 71 25.35 -22.77 -6.66
N LYS A 72 24.70 -21.70 -6.22
CA LYS A 72 25.25 -20.67 -5.35
C LYS A 72 24.48 -20.72 -4.04
N THR A 73 25.15 -20.34 -2.96
CA THR A 73 24.52 -20.24 -1.65
C THR A 73 24.63 -18.83 -1.11
N GLY A 74 23.64 -18.46 -0.30
CA GLY A 74 23.61 -17.25 0.51
C GLY A 74 23.59 -17.63 1.98
N VAL A 75 24.00 -16.70 2.84
CA VAL A 75 23.96 -16.88 4.29
C VAL A 75 22.74 -16.16 4.83
N VAL A 76 22.00 -16.82 5.72
CA VAL A 76 20.93 -16.20 6.50
C VAL A 76 21.57 -15.45 7.66
N GLU A 77 21.46 -14.13 7.69
CA GLU A 77 22.14 -13.32 8.70
C GLU A 77 21.28 -12.15 9.18
N PHE A 78 21.67 -11.56 10.31
CA PHE A 78 21.00 -10.35 10.81
C PHE A 78 21.57 -9.13 10.11
N ARG A 79 20.77 -8.46 9.29
CA ARG A 79 21.11 -7.17 8.67
C ARG A 79 20.24 -6.05 9.23
N PRO A 80 20.75 -4.80 9.30
CA PRO A 80 19.87 -3.64 9.42
C PRO A 80 19.02 -3.56 8.16
N VAL A 81 17.71 -3.47 8.35
CA VAL A 81 16.74 -3.48 7.27
C VAL A 81 15.86 -2.25 7.36
N ASP A 82 15.63 -1.61 6.22
CA ASP A 82 14.66 -0.54 6.06
C ASP A 82 13.46 -1.07 5.26
N ASP A 83 12.26 -0.77 5.71
CA ASP A 83 11.06 -0.92 4.88
C ASP A 83 10.84 0.35 4.05
N GLU A 84 10.11 0.21 2.96
CA GLU A 84 9.81 1.29 2.04
C GLU A 84 8.31 1.58 2.04
N ILE A 85 7.91 2.76 2.52
CA ILE A 85 6.55 3.25 2.33
C ILE A 85 6.55 4.16 1.10
N ARG A 86 5.79 3.75 0.09
CA ARG A 86 5.55 4.55 -1.11
C ARG A 86 4.26 5.31 -0.97
N THR A 87 4.34 6.62 -1.13
CA THR A 87 3.17 7.48 -1.10
C THR A 87 3.35 8.66 -2.06
N VAL A 88 2.36 9.54 -2.07
CA VAL A 88 2.31 10.75 -2.84
C VAL A 88 2.28 11.96 -1.92
N GLY A 89 2.68 13.10 -2.45
CA GLY A 89 2.59 14.37 -1.75
C GLY A 89 2.55 15.56 -2.68
N ASN A 90 2.38 16.73 -2.09
CA ASN A 90 2.30 18.00 -2.79
C ASN A 90 3.39 18.94 -2.29
N VAL A 91 4.05 19.64 -3.21
CA VAL A 91 5.04 20.66 -2.90
C VAL A 91 4.33 21.95 -2.47
N GLU A 92 4.67 22.46 -1.30
CA GLU A 92 4.13 23.68 -0.70
C GLU A 92 5.26 24.61 -0.24
N ALA A 93 4.92 25.89 -0.04
CA ALA A 93 5.86 26.86 0.46
C ALA A 93 6.15 26.59 1.93
N ASP A 94 7.39 26.85 2.36
CA ASP A 94 7.72 26.87 3.78
C ASP A 94 7.02 28.07 4.45
N GLU A 95 6.00 27.78 5.25
CA GLU A 95 5.21 28.80 5.95
C GLU A 95 6.06 29.64 6.92
N THR A 96 7.18 29.09 7.44
CA THR A 96 8.09 29.82 8.31
C THR A 96 8.94 30.85 7.57
N ARG A 97 9.02 30.72 6.24
CA ARG A 97 9.73 31.63 5.34
C ARG A 97 8.79 32.44 4.45
N LEU A 98 7.52 32.53 4.86
CA LEU A 98 6.54 33.39 4.24
C LEU A 98 6.53 34.76 4.93
N ALA A 99 6.55 35.83 4.16
CA ALA A 99 6.43 37.18 4.66
C ALA A 99 5.39 37.96 3.87
N ASP A 100 4.45 38.55 4.59
CA ASP A 100 3.34 39.30 4.00
C ASP A 100 3.63 40.80 3.98
N VAL A 101 3.30 41.44 2.87
CA VAL A 101 3.32 42.91 2.75
C VAL A 101 1.93 43.42 3.06
N GLU A 102 1.77 44.04 4.22
CA GLU A 102 0.53 44.64 4.69
C GLU A 102 0.72 46.15 4.90
N VAL A 103 -0.40 46.87 4.96
CA VAL A 103 -0.41 48.30 5.30
C VAL A 103 -1.13 48.54 6.62
N ARG A 104 -0.70 49.55 7.38
CA ARG A 104 -1.28 49.95 8.68
C ARG A 104 -2.12 51.22 8.61
N PHE A 105 -2.29 51.77 7.41
CA PHE A 105 -3.01 53.02 7.13
C PHE A 105 -3.90 52.83 5.90
N ALA A 106 -4.85 53.73 5.73
CA ALA A 106 -5.68 53.77 4.52
C ALA A 106 -5.01 54.62 3.43
N GLY A 107 -5.21 54.26 2.15
CA GLY A 107 -4.63 55.01 1.04
C GLY A 107 -4.95 54.45 -0.33
N TRP A 108 -4.34 55.04 -1.36
CA TRP A 108 -4.48 54.63 -2.75
C TRP A 108 -3.12 54.21 -3.31
N ILE A 109 -3.05 52.98 -3.82
CA ILE A 109 -1.87 52.49 -4.55
C ILE A 109 -1.70 53.35 -5.81
N GLN A 110 -0.51 53.91 -6.02
CA GLN A 110 -0.22 54.72 -7.20
C GLN A 110 0.57 53.90 -8.23
N LYS A 111 1.76 53.45 -7.86
CA LYS A 111 2.63 52.65 -8.73
C LYS A 111 2.84 51.27 -8.15
N VAL A 112 2.92 50.28 -9.02
CA VAL A 112 3.21 48.89 -8.65
C VAL A 112 4.48 48.45 -9.37
N TYR A 113 5.59 48.35 -8.64
CA TYR A 113 6.87 47.88 -9.19
C TYR A 113 6.87 46.36 -9.35
N ALA A 114 6.25 45.67 -8.40
CA ALA A 114 6.12 44.23 -8.41
C ALA A 114 4.75 43.81 -8.97
N ASN A 115 4.66 43.82 -10.30
CA ASN A 115 3.41 43.73 -11.06
C ASN A 115 3.01 42.31 -11.50
N ALA A 116 3.77 41.28 -11.16
CA ALA A 116 3.52 39.90 -11.55
C ALA A 116 3.78 38.93 -10.39
N MET A 117 3.04 37.81 -10.36
CA MET A 117 3.35 36.68 -9.49
C MET A 117 4.67 36.05 -9.92
N TYR A 118 5.36 35.40 -8.98
CA TYR A 118 6.68 34.78 -9.12
C TYR A 118 7.80 35.73 -9.55
N LYS A 119 7.58 37.04 -9.47
CA LYS A 119 8.68 38.02 -9.57
C LYS A 119 9.53 37.96 -8.31
N VAL A 120 10.85 37.94 -8.50
CA VAL A 120 11.81 37.95 -7.39
C VAL A 120 11.93 39.36 -6.83
N VAL A 121 11.92 39.46 -5.50
CA VAL A 121 12.16 40.69 -4.75
C VAL A 121 13.22 40.45 -3.67
N ARG A 122 13.99 41.49 -3.34
CA ARG A 122 14.92 41.48 -2.22
C ARG A 122 14.30 42.15 -1.00
N GLN A 123 14.74 41.76 0.19
CA GLN A 123 14.41 42.46 1.42
C GLN A 123 14.80 43.95 1.30
N GLY A 124 13.88 44.83 1.67
CA GLY A 124 14.03 46.28 1.54
C GLY A 124 13.86 46.80 0.12
N GLN A 125 13.53 45.97 -0.88
CA GLN A 125 13.23 46.45 -2.22
C GLN A 125 11.81 47.06 -2.28
N PRO A 126 11.62 48.26 -2.86
CA PRO A 126 10.29 48.83 -3.03
C PRO A 126 9.43 47.98 -3.98
N VAL A 127 8.24 47.62 -3.52
CA VAL A 127 7.27 46.79 -4.27
C VAL A 127 6.13 47.62 -4.86
N LEU A 128 5.73 48.71 -4.20
CA LEU A 128 4.72 49.66 -4.70
C LEU A 128 4.88 51.04 -4.05
N THR A 129 4.11 52.02 -4.52
CA THR A 129 3.91 53.31 -3.86
C THR A 129 2.47 53.53 -3.43
N ILE A 130 2.26 54.18 -2.28
CA ILE A 130 0.93 54.54 -1.76
C ILE A 130 0.88 56.04 -1.47
N TYR A 131 -0.24 56.65 -1.85
CA TYR A 131 -0.67 57.94 -1.32
C TYR A 131 -1.63 57.73 -0.15
N SER A 132 -1.34 58.34 0.99
CA SER A 132 -2.21 58.35 2.15
C SER A 132 -2.25 59.74 2.76
N PRO A 133 -3.45 60.35 2.91
CA PRO A 133 -3.59 61.63 3.62
C PRO A 133 -3.07 61.56 5.06
N GLU A 134 -3.29 60.44 5.74
CA GLU A 134 -2.83 60.23 7.12
C GLU A 134 -1.30 60.27 7.22
N LEU A 135 -0.60 59.66 6.25
CA LEU A 135 0.85 59.70 6.22
C LEU A 135 1.38 61.11 5.97
N VAL A 136 0.74 61.86 5.07
CA VAL A 136 1.09 63.27 4.83
C VAL A 136 0.98 64.09 6.12
N THR A 137 -0.10 63.91 6.88
CA THR A 137 -0.27 64.56 8.19
C THR A 137 0.83 64.13 9.17
N ALA A 138 1.13 62.83 9.25
CA ALA A 138 2.18 62.33 10.15
C ALA A 138 3.59 62.83 9.78
N GLU A 139 3.92 62.96 8.49
CA GLU A 139 5.17 63.57 8.04
C GLU A 139 5.22 65.06 8.39
N GLN A 140 4.10 65.78 8.25
CA GLN A 140 4.00 67.19 8.62
C GLN A 140 4.21 67.41 10.12
N ASP A 141 3.58 66.59 10.98
CA ASP A 141 3.76 66.61 12.43
C ASP A 141 5.24 66.41 12.81
N TYR A 142 5.93 65.49 12.14
CA TYR A 142 7.36 65.24 12.34
C TYR A 142 8.23 66.44 11.94
N LEU A 143 7.96 67.07 10.79
CA LEU A 143 8.70 68.24 10.34
C LEU A 143 8.47 69.47 11.22
N VAL A 144 7.25 69.68 11.71
CA VAL A 144 6.94 70.74 12.68
C VAL A 144 7.70 70.52 13.98
N ALA A 145 7.70 69.30 14.53
CA ALA A 145 8.46 68.97 15.73
C ALA A 145 9.97 69.20 15.55
N LYS A 146 10.51 68.85 14.36
CA LYS A 146 11.91 69.08 14.01
C LYS A 146 12.25 70.57 13.97
N GLU A 147 11.37 71.39 13.40
CA GLU A 147 11.55 72.83 13.33
C GLU A 147 11.52 73.49 14.72
N LEU A 148 10.57 73.08 15.58
CA LEU A 148 10.50 73.55 16.96
C LEU A 148 11.77 73.22 17.76
N LEU A 149 12.33 72.01 17.55
CA LEU A 149 13.59 71.62 18.17
C LEU A 149 14.75 72.49 17.67
N ALA A 150 14.78 72.85 16.38
CA ALA A 150 15.82 73.72 15.82
C ALA A 150 15.73 75.18 16.31
N GLN A 151 14.52 75.68 16.55
CA GLN A 151 14.26 77.04 17.05
C GLN A 151 14.35 77.18 18.58
N GLY A 152 14.26 76.07 19.31
CA GLY A 152 14.22 76.04 20.77
C GLY A 152 15.54 76.45 21.43
N THR A 153 15.78 77.74 21.59
CA THR A 153 16.95 78.26 22.33
C THR A 153 16.68 78.33 23.84
N GLY A 154 17.54 77.69 24.65
CA GLY A 154 17.55 77.79 26.11
C GLY A 154 17.72 76.46 26.88
N PRO A 155 18.30 76.49 28.10
CA PRO A 155 18.46 75.31 28.96
C PRO A 155 17.09 74.76 29.41
N GLY A 156 16.89 73.44 29.30
CA GLY A 156 15.65 72.75 29.70
C GLY A 156 14.56 72.63 28.63
N LYS A 157 14.55 73.48 27.58
CA LYS A 157 13.55 73.40 26.49
C LYS A 157 13.82 72.26 25.50
N HIS A 158 15.08 71.84 25.34
CA HIS A 158 15.46 70.80 24.38
C HIS A 158 14.85 69.42 24.69
N GLY A 159 14.64 69.07 25.98
CA GLY A 159 14.10 67.76 26.35
C GLY A 159 12.64 67.54 25.91
N GLY A 160 11.79 68.56 26.06
CA GLY A 160 10.38 68.50 25.64
C GLY A 160 10.23 68.40 24.12
N TRP A 161 10.95 69.22 23.37
CA TRP A 161 10.90 69.19 21.90
C TRP A 161 11.53 67.93 21.31
N GLN A 162 12.59 67.42 21.92
CA GLN A 162 13.19 66.13 21.55
C GLN A 162 12.18 65.00 21.74
N SER A 163 11.49 64.96 22.89
CA SER A 163 10.46 63.94 23.13
C SER A 163 9.31 63.99 22.12
N LEU A 164 8.92 65.19 21.66
CA LEU A 164 7.90 65.36 20.63
C LEU A 164 8.38 64.85 19.26
N LEU A 165 9.63 65.16 18.88
CA LEU A 165 10.22 64.65 17.65
C LEU A 165 10.30 63.12 17.66
N ASP A 166 10.73 62.54 18.78
CA ASP A 166 10.82 61.10 18.97
C ASP A 166 9.43 60.45 18.93
N ALA A 167 8.42 61.05 19.57
CA ALA A 167 7.04 60.57 19.51
C ALA A 167 6.45 60.61 18.09
N SER A 168 6.75 61.65 17.31
CA SER A 168 6.35 61.74 15.90
C SER A 168 7.09 60.72 15.03
N ALA A 169 8.38 60.48 15.27
CA ALA A 169 9.14 59.42 14.58
C ALA A 169 8.57 58.03 14.90
N GLU A 170 8.26 57.76 16.16
CA GLU A 170 7.62 56.52 16.60
C GLU A 170 6.24 56.34 15.98
N ARG A 171 5.47 57.42 15.77
CA ARG A 171 4.20 57.35 15.04
C ARG A 171 4.41 56.87 13.61
N LEU A 172 5.40 57.39 12.88
CA LEU A 172 5.73 56.93 11.52
C LEU A 172 6.16 55.46 11.52
N ARG A 173 6.95 55.01 12.51
CA ARG A 173 7.34 53.59 12.65
C ARG A 173 6.16 52.68 12.94
N ARG A 174 5.21 53.10 13.80
CA ARG A 174 3.97 52.35 14.08
C ARG A 174 3.08 52.18 12.84
N LEU A 175 3.14 53.15 11.92
CA LEU A 175 2.49 53.07 10.61
C LEU A 175 3.27 52.20 9.62
N GLN A 176 4.36 51.54 10.07
CA GLN A 176 5.25 50.70 9.28
C GLN A 176 5.87 51.42 8.08
N ILE A 177 6.13 52.72 8.24
CA ILE A 177 6.90 53.48 7.26
C ILE A 177 8.37 53.04 7.34
N PRO A 178 9.01 52.64 6.22
CA PRO A 178 10.39 52.16 6.25
C PRO A 178 11.36 53.18 6.87
N ASP A 179 12.32 52.74 7.67
CA ASP A 179 13.28 53.65 8.34
C ASP A 179 14.07 54.51 7.34
N ARG A 180 14.31 54.01 6.13
CA ARG A 180 14.93 54.79 5.04
C ARG A 180 14.10 56.02 4.66
N GLU A 181 12.78 55.90 4.73
CA GLU A 181 11.84 56.97 4.40
C GLU A 181 11.88 58.05 5.48
N ILE A 182 11.88 57.62 6.75
CA ILE A 182 12.00 58.48 7.92
C ILE A 182 13.35 59.21 7.90
N ALA A 183 14.45 58.50 7.62
CA ALA A 183 15.79 59.08 7.49
C ALA A 183 15.86 60.10 6.34
N ARG A 184 15.21 59.81 5.21
CA ARG A 184 15.10 60.74 4.10
C ARG A 184 14.28 61.97 4.46
N LEU A 185 13.13 61.83 5.12
CA LEU A 185 12.32 62.95 5.62
C LEU A 185 13.14 63.83 6.58
N LYS A 186 13.89 63.20 7.50
CA LYS A 186 14.81 63.90 8.41
C LYS A 186 15.86 64.70 7.66
N LYS A 187 16.46 64.16 6.60
CA LYS A 187 17.52 64.83 5.83
C LYS A 187 16.99 65.89 4.85
N SER A 188 15.91 65.58 4.12
CA SER A 188 15.38 66.45 3.06
C SER A 188 14.51 67.58 3.58
N GLY A 189 13.81 67.38 4.71
CA GLY A 189 12.81 68.31 5.21
C GLY A 189 11.58 68.45 4.29
N LYS A 190 11.37 67.51 3.34
CA LYS A 190 10.31 67.58 2.34
C LYS A 190 9.41 66.34 2.42
N ILE A 191 8.11 66.58 2.57
CA ILE A 191 7.03 65.60 2.51
C ILE A 191 6.97 65.01 1.10
N ARG A 192 6.73 63.69 0.99
CA ARG A 192 6.41 63.07 -0.30
C ARG A 192 4.96 62.62 -0.33
N ARG A 193 4.30 62.93 -1.46
CA ARG A 193 2.93 62.50 -1.68
C ARG A 193 2.82 60.97 -1.84
N GLU A 194 3.85 60.35 -2.41
CA GLU A 194 3.90 58.90 -2.62
C GLU A 194 5.02 58.31 -1.76
N ILE A 195 4.65 57.38 -0.88
CA ILE A 195 5.60 56.65 -0.05
C ILE A 195 5.79 55.27 -0.64
N GLU A 196 7.05 54.84 -0.70
CA GLU A 196 7.44 53.51 -1.15
C GLU A 196 7.25 52.50 -0.02
N ILE A 197 6.59 51.38 -0.34
CA ILE A 197 6.45 50.23 0.56
C ILE A 197 7.41 49.15 0.12
N ASP A 198 8.12 48.60 1.08
CA ASP A 198 9.20 47.63 0.87
C ASP A 198 8.78 46.18 1.11
N SER A 199 9.49 45.27 0.47
CA SER A 199 9.41 43.85 0.81
C SER A 199 10.10 43.58 2.16
N PRO A 200 9.44 42.95 3.14
CA PRO A 200 10.03 42.60 4.42
C PRO A 200 11.04 41.43 4.33
N ALA A 201 10.98 40.64 3.25
CA ALA A 201 11.86 39.50 3.01
C ALA A 201 12.33 39.43 1.54
N SER A 202 13.35 38.62 1.28
CA SER A 202 13.77 38.27 -0.08
C SER A 202 13.07 36.99 -0.51
N GLY A 203 12.57 36.93 -1.75
CA GLY A 203 11.88 35.75 -2.25
C GLY A 203 11.04 36.01 -3.49
N PHE A 204 10.11 35.07 -3.75
CA PHE A 204 9.16 35.10 -4.86
C PHE A 204 7.80 35.59 -4.38
N ILE A 205 7.15 36.42 -5.20
CA ILE A 205 5.78 36.85 -4.92
C ILE A 205 4.81 35.72 -5.26
N ILE A 206 4.37 34.97 -4.26
CA ILE A 206 3.44 33.84 -4.45
C ILE A 206 1.97 34.27 -4.41
N GLU A 207 1.69 35.51 -4.00
CA GLU A 207 0.35 36.10 -4.03
C GLU A 207 0.46 37.60 -4.28
N ARG A 208 -0.41 38.14 -5.14
CA ARG A 208 -0.50 39.57 -5.41
C ARG A 208 -1.95 40.05 -5.37
N LYS A 209 -2.24 40.95 -4.44
CA LYS A 209 -3.51 41.66 -4.30
C LYS A 209 -3.39 43.17 -4.52
N ALA A 210 -2.17 43.69 -4.69
CA ALA A 210 -1.94 45.09 -5.03
C ALA A 210 -2.15 45.38 -6.53
N PHE A 211 -3.04 46.33 -6.85
CA PHE A 211 -3.29 46.84 -8.20
C PHE A 211 -3.16 48.37 -8.23
N PRO A 212 -2.71 48.96 -9.35
CA PRO A 212 -2.69 50.42 -9.51
C PRO A 212 -4.07 51.04 -9.27
N ASN A 213 -4.11 52.22 -8.65
CA ASN A 213 -5.32 52.98 -8.28
C ASN A 213 -6.28 52.28 -7.30
N MET A 214 -5.88 51.15 -6.73
CA MET A 214 -6.70 50.44 -5.75
C MET A 214 -6.65 51.15 -4.39
N TYR A 215 -7.82 51.29 -3.76
CA TYR A 215 -7.92 51.75 -2.39
C TYR A 215 -7.58 50.60 -1.43
N VAL A 216 -6.77 50.90 -0.41
CA VAL A 216 -6.33 49.94 0.60
C VAL A 216 -6.71 50.43 1.99
N GLN A 217 -6.95 49.48 2.88
CA GLN A 217 -7.29 49.69 4.28
C GLN A 217 -6.25 49.02 5.19
N PRO A 218 -6.10 49.47 6.44
CA PRO A 218 -5.23 48.81 7.41
C PRO A 218 -5.54 47.31 7.54
N GLY A 219 -4.50 46.49 7.59
CA GLY A 219 -4.61 45.02 7.66
C GLY A 219 -4.88 44.33 6.33
N MET A 220 -5.00 45.08 5.22
CA MET A 220 -5.07 44.46 3.90
C MET A 220 -3.69 43.92 3.50
N LYS A 221 -3.66 42.61 3.25
CA LYS A 221 -2.54 41.89 2.65
C LYS A 221 -2.44 42.19 1.16
N LEU A 222 -1.33 42.80 0.76
CA LEU A 222 -1.06 43.27 -0.60
C LEU A 222 -0.20 42.28 -1.39
N TYR A 223 0.76 41.64 -0.73
CA TYR A 223 1.61 40.60 -1.30
C TYR A 223 1.90 39.49 -0.28
N SER A 224 2.18 38.30 -0.78
CA SER A 224 2.85 37.21 -0.08
C SER A 224 4.20 36.97 -0.74
N VAL A 225 5.29 37.04 0.01
CA VAL A 225 6.65 36.78 -0.46
C VAL A 225 7.17 35.52 0.22
N ALA A 226 7.56 34.51 -0.55
CA ALA A 226 8.09 33.26 -0.04
C ALA A 226 9.53 33.03 -0.52
N ASP A 227 10.42 32.65 0.38
CA ASP A 227 11.71 32.07 0.00
C ASP A 227 11.50 30.60 -0.40
N LEU A 228 11.75 30.28 -1.67
CA LEU A 228 11.57 28.95 -2.26
C LEU A 228 12.87 28.12 -2.28
N SER A 229 13.94 28.61 -1.64
CA SER A 229 15.22 27.88 -1.52
C SER A 229 15.11 26.59 -0.70
N THR A 230 14.07 26.50 0.13
CA THR A 230 13.62 25.29 0.81
C THR A 230 12.11 25.20 0.61
N VAL A 231 11.61 24.01 0.28
CA VAL A 231 10.18 23.75 0.13
C VAL A 231 9.76 22.61 1.04
N TRP A 232 8.48 22.57 1.35
CA TRP A 232 7.88 21.46 2.07
C TRP A 232 7.15 20.54 1.10
N VAL A 233 7.19 19.23 1.37
CA VAL A 233 6.27 18.29 0.74
C VAL A 233 5.39 17.68 1.81
N HIS A 234 4.08 17.79 1.62
CA HIS A 234 3.08 17.14 2.46
C HIS A 234 2.75 15.78 1.87
N ALA A 235 3.42 14.75 2.37
CA ALA A 235 3.19 13.36 2.02
C ALA A 235 1.93 12.82 2.73
N GLN A 236 1.14 12.03 2.03
CA GLN A 236 -0.11 11.47 2.54
C GLN A 236 0.07 10.00 2.95
N VAL A 237 0.43 9.74 4.20
CA VAL A 237 0.72 8.37 4.66
C VAL A 237 -0.56 7.70 5.17
N PHE A 238 -0.85 6.47 4.75
CA PHE A 238 -2.03 5.75 5.24
C PHE A 238 -1.98 5.52 6.76
N GLN A 239 -3.16 5.51 7.39
CA GLN A 239 -3.28 5.30 8.83
C GLN A 239 -2.59 4.02 9.35
N ASN A 240 -2.56 2.95 8.55
CA ASN A 240 -1.93 1.69 8.96
C ASN A 240 -0.39 1.78 9.05
N ASP A 241 0.21 2.71 8.31
CA ASP A 241 1.66 2.86 8.23
C ASP A 241 2.21 4.00 9.12
N ILE A 242 1.37 4.95 9.53
CA ILE A 242 1.81 6.13 10.27
C ILE A 242 2.52 5.82 11.58
N GLY A 243 2.13 4.74 12.27
CA GLY A 243 2.76 4.32 13.53
C GLY A 243 4.22 3.88 13.39
N ARG A 244 4.68 3.67 12.16
CA ARG A 244 6.03 3.23 11.84
C ARG A 244 6.93 4.40 11.43
N VAL A 245 6.34 5.50 10.94
CA VAL A 245 7.05 6.71 10.51
C VAL A 245 7.42 7.57 11.72
N LYS A 246 8.66 8.05 11.78
CA LYS A 246 9.19 8.91 12.84
C LYS A 246 9.77 10.19 12.28
N VAL A 247 9.78 11.23 13.12
CA VAL A 247 10.48 12.48 12.80
C VAL A 247 11.98 12.19 12.70
N GLY A 248 12.61 12.66 11.63
CA GLY A 248 14.01 12.40 11.28
C GLY A 248 14.23 11.30 10.24
N ASP A 249 13.20 10.49 9.95
CA ASP A 249 13.31 9.39 8.97
C ASP A 249 13.72 9.95 7.59
N PRO A 250 14.65 9.26 6.90
CA PRO A 250 15.06 9.63 5.56
C PRO A 250 13.94 9.36 4.56
N ALA A 251 13.78 10.29 3.61
CA ALA A 251 12.87 10.12 2.49
C ALA A 251 13.57 10.53 1.19
N SER A 252 13.10 9.98 0.08
CA SER A 252 13.51 10.39 -1.24
C SER A 252 12.28 10.76 -2.06
N ILE A 253 12.40 11.84 -2.82
CA ILE A 253 11.30 12.41 -3.57
C ILE A 253 11.64 12.39 -5.05
N THR A 254 10.69 11.97 -5.87
CA THR A 254 10.79 12.06 -7.33
C THR A 254 9.58 12.81 -7.87
N VAL A 255 9.77 13.55 -8.96
CA VAL A 255 8.71 14.30 -9.63
C VAL A 255 8.76 14.00 -11.12
N ASP A 256 7.60 13.88 -11.74
CA ASP A 256 7.51 13.51 -13.16
C ASP A 256 8.11 14.57 -14.09
N SER A 257 8.16 15.82 -13.64
CA SER A 257 8.79 16.93 -14.37
C SER A 257 10.31 16.79 -14.51
N TYR A 258 10.95 15.97 -13.68
CA TYR A 258 12.39 15.70 -13.73
C TYR A 258 12.68 14.20 -13.56
N PRO A 259 12.40 13.37 -14.59
CA PRO A 259 12.59 11.93 -14.51
C PRO A 259 14.05 11.56 -14.17
N GLY A 260 14.22 10.59 -13.29
CA GLY A 260 15.54 10.10 -12.85
C GLY A 260 16.26 11.00 -11.84
N GLN A 261 15.76 12.21 -11.55
CA GLN A 261 16.27 13.03 -10.45
C GLN A 261 15.56 12.67 -9.16
N THR A 262 16.37 12.49 -8.10
CA THR A 262 15.88 12.21 -6.76
C THR A 262 16.28 13.35 -5.84
N PHE A 263 15.31 13.87 -5.09
CA PHE A 263 15.50 14.93 -4.13
C PHE A 263 15.54 14.32 -2.72
N PRO A 264 16.68 14.42 -2.00
CA PRO A 264 16.76 13.91 -0.63
C PRO A 264 15.91 14.78 0.28
N ALA A 265 15.19 14.13 1.18
CA ALA A 265 14.29 14.77 2.13
C ALA A 265 14.37 14.08 3.50
N ARG A 266 13.83 14.74 4.52
CA ARG A 266 13.66 14.15 5.86
C ARG A 266 12.30 14.51 6.42
N VAL A 267 11.74 13.60 7.20
CA VAL A 267 10.51 13.86 7.97
C VAL A 267 10.82 14.92 9.03
N SER A 268 10.22 16.09 8.88
CA SER A 268 10.37 17.20 9.84
C SER A 268 9.22 17.28 10.83
N PHE A 269 8.02 16.85 10.43
CA PHE A 269 6.84 16.88 11.30
C PHE A 269 5.76 15.90 10.83
N ILE A 270 4.99 15.37 11.78
CA ILE A 270 3.85 14.48 11.53
C ILE A 270 2.63 15.13 12.17
N TRP A 271 1.56 15.37 11.39
CA TRP A 271 0.35 15.99 11.93
C TRP A 271 -0.36 15.02 12.88
N PRO A 272 -0.84 15.50 14.04
CA PRO A 272 -1.64 14.71 14.97
C PRO A 272 -3.11 14.58 14.52
N GLU A 273 -3.34 14.54 13.21
CA GLU A 273 -4.68 14.51 12.60
C GLU A 273 -4.64 13.62 11.35
N VAL A 274 -5.72 12.87 11.14
CA VAL A 274 -5.94 12.04 9.95
C VAL A 274 -7.09 12.64 9.16
N ASP A 275 -6.90 12.81 7.86
CA ASP A 275 -7.96 13.23 6.96
C ASP A 275 -9.00 12.10 6.83
N MET A 276 -10.26 12.40 7.16
CA MET A 276 -11.34 11.40 7.19
C MET A 276 -11.78 10.94 5.79
N ALA A 277 -11.57 11.75 4.75
CA ALA A 277 -11.94 11.42 3.39
C ALA A 277 -10.93 10.46 2.74
N THR A 278 -9.65 10.68 2.97
CA THR A 278 -8.56 9.87 2.40
C THR A 278 -8.04 8.79 3.34
N ARG A 279 -8.34 8.88 4.65
CA ARG A 279 -7.76 8.05 5.73
C ARG A 279 -6.23 8.10 5.74
N THR A 280 -5.66 9.27 5.44
CA THR A 280 -4.23 9.52 5.45
C THR A 280 -3.86 10.57 6.49
N ALA A 281 -2.70 10.37 7.14
CA ALA A 281 -2.05 11.37 7.96
C ALA A 281 -1.10 12.21 7.09
N LYS A 282 -1.01 13.50 7.38
CA LYS A 282 -0.06 14.40 6.71
C LYS A 282 1.32 14.31 7.37
N VAL A 283 2.33 14.03 6.56
CA VAL A 283 3.74 14.00 6.97
C VAL A 283 4.48 15.08 6.19
N ARG A 284 5.08 16.05 6.88
CA ARG A 284 5.88 17.10 6.24
C ARG A 284 7.32 16.65 6.09
N LEU A 285 7.78 16.80 4.87
CA LEU A 285 9.15 16.60 4.43
C LEU A 285 9.76 17.95 4.10
N GLU A 286 10.97 18.21 4.58
CA GLU A 286 11.72 19.41 4.22
C GLU A 286 12.74 19.08 3.13
N ILE A 287 12.74 19.86 2.05
CA ILE A 287 13.60 19.63 0.88
C ILE A 287 14.36 20.91 0.49
N PRO A 288 15.70 20.85 0.43
CA PRO A 288 16.50 21.90 -0.18
C PRO A 288 16.20 22.03 -1.69
N ASN A 289 15.95 23.26 -2.13
CA ASN A 289 15.57 23.59 -3.50
C ASN A 289 16.37 24.79 -4.05
N PRO A 290 17.72 24.76 -4.03
CA PRO A 290 18.56 25.90 -4.41
C PRO A 290 18.42 26.30 -5.89
N GLU A 291 18.14 25.32 -6.76
CA GLU A 291 17.91 25.54 -8.20
C GLU A 291 16.45 25.86 -8.53
N ILE A 292 15.56 25.84 -7.52
CA ILE A 292 14.13 26.15 -7.68
C ILE A 292 13.45 25.24 -8.72
N LYS A 293 13.87 23.97 -8.75
CA LYS A 293 13.29 22.93 -9.61
C LYS A 293 11.92 22.50 -9.09
N LEU A 294 11.79 22.37 -7.77
CA LEU A 294 10.52 22.01 -7.15
C LEU A 294 9.63 23.26 -7.10
N SER A 295 8.62 23.30 -7.95
CA SER A 295 7.64 24.38 -8.01
C SER A 295 6.46 24.09 -7.08
N LEU A 296 5.86 25.15 -6.53
CA LEU A 296 4.68 25.02 -5.68
C LEU A 296 3.51 24.36 -6.43
N GLY A 297 2.78 23.50 -5.73
CA GLY A 297 1.66 22.72 -6.27
C GLY A 297 2.07 21.49 -7.06
N MET A 298 3.38 21.24 -7.29
CA MET A 298 3.83 20.01 -7.94
C MET A 298 3.39 18.78 -7.14
N PHE A 299 2.98 17.75 -7.86
CA PHE A 299 2.77 16.43 -7.31
C PHE A 299 4.10 15.68 -7.26
N ALA A 300 4.33 14.97 -6.17
CA ALA A 300 5.59 14.32 -5.88
C ALA A 300 5.35 12.88 -5.42
N ASN A 301 6.14 11.95 -5.95
CA ASN A 301 6.22 10.59 -5.45
C ASN A 301 7.22 10.57 -4.30
N VAL A 302 6.81 10.01 -3.18
CA VAL A 302 7.55 10.00 -1.92
C VAL A 302 7.87 8.56 -1.54
N HIS A 303 9.15 8.29 -1.33
CA HIS A 303 9.65 7.03 -0.81
C HIS A 303 10.21 7.29 0.59
N LEU A 304 9.47 6.85 1.61
CA LEU A 304 9.89 6.94 3.02
C LEU A 304 10.62 5.65 3.38
N ALA A 305 11.86 5.77 3.82
CA ALA A 305 12.62 4.65 4.34
C ALA A 305 12.41 4.57 5.86
N VAL A 306 11.75 3.51 6.30
CA VAL A 306 11.43 3.28 7.72
C VAL A 306 12.35 2.21 8.28
N PRO A 307 13.24 2.55 9.23
CA PRO A 307 14.17 1.58 9.79
C PRO A 307 13.43 0.53 10.62
N LEU A 308 13.45 -0.74 10.17
CA LEU A 308 12.91 -1.90 10.90
C LEU A 308 13.93 -2.49 11.89
N GLY A 309 15.14 -1.93 11.93
CA GLY A 309 16.23 -2.38 12.80
C GLY A 309 16.91 -3.64 12.27
N ARG A 310 17.57 -4.39 13.17
CA ARG A 310 18.24 -5.64 12.80
C ARG A 310 17.21 -6.76 12.66
N GLN A 311 17.04 -7.27 11.46
CA GLN A 311 16.14 -8.37 11.14
C GLN A 311 16.92 -9.55 10.54
N LEU A 312 16.42 -10.76 10.76
CA LEU A 312 16.96 -11.94 10.10
C LEU A 312 16.54 -11.92 8.64
N VAL A 313 17.49 -11.96 7.72
CA VAL A 313 17.20 -11.87 6.29
C VAL A 313 17.70 -13.07 5.52
N ILE A 314 17.00 -13.37 4.43
CA ILE A 314 17.40 -14.31 3.39
C ILE A 314 17.47 -13.56 2.05
N PRO A 315 18.51 -13.78 1.22
CA PRO A 315 18.54 -13.24 -0.14
C PRO A 315 17.25 -13.59 -0.89
N ALA A 316 16.70 -12.63 -1.64
CA ALA A 316 15.42 -12.83 -2.32
C ALA A 316 15.44 -14.02 -3.28
N SER A 317 16.60 -14.33 -3.85
CA SER A 317 16.82 -15.49 -4.70
C SER A 317 16.90 -16.83 -3.95
N GLY A 318 17.01 -16.83 -2.61
CA GLY A 318 16.94 -18.04 -1.79
C GLY A 318 15.54 -18.43 -1.35
N MET A 319 14.56 -17.54 -1.56
CA MET A 319 13.14 -17.84 -1.40
C MET A 319 12.59 -18.50 -2.66
N TYR A 320 12.19 -19.75 -2.58
CA TYR A 320 11.53 -20.43 -3.69
C TYR A 320 10.07 -20.71 -3.37
N ARG A 321 9.18 -20.41 -4.32
CA ARG A 321 7.74 -20.66 -4.16
C ARG A 321 7.38 -21.94 -4.90
N SER A 322 7.17 -23.03 -4.16
CA SER A 322 6.73 -24.31 -4.71
C SER A 322 5.23 -24.47 -4.45
N GLY A 323 4.42 -24.26 -5.50
CA GLY A 323 2.95 -24.25 -5.38
C GLY A 323 2.47 -23.14 -4.44
N THR A 324 1.83 -23.52 -3.33
CA THR A 324 1.37 -22.58 -2.30
C THR A 324 2.38 -22.33 -1.19
N ARG A 325 3.46 -23.11 -1.13
CA ARG A 325 4.48 -23.03 -0.08
C ARG A 325 5.61 -22.07 -0.44
N GLN A 326 6.18 -21.47 0.58
CA GLN A 326 7.48 -20.81 0.52
C GLN A 326 8.50 -21.76 1.13
N ILE A 327 9.52 -22.12 0.35
CA ILE A 327 10.57 -23.04 0.75
C ILE A 327 11.95 -22.44 0.50
N ALA A 328 12.92 -22.86 1.32
CA ALA A 328 14.34 -22.63 1.09
C ALA A 328 15.06 -23.97 1.23
N PHE A 329 16.06 -24.18 0.38
CA PHE A 329 16.93 -25.35 0.46
C PHE A 329 18.12 -25.02 1.34
N VAL A 330 18.15 -25.56 2.56
CA VAL A 330 19.23 -25.36 3.51
C VAL A 330 20.39 -26.29 3.17
N ASP A 331 21.56 -25.71 2.91
CA ASP A 331 22.81 -26.40 2.61
C ASP A 331 23.54 -26.76 3.91
N HIS A 332 23.55 -28.05 4.26
CA HIS A 332 24.27 -28.56 5.42
C HIS A 332 25.74 -28.89 5.15
N GLY A 333 26.20 -28.71 3.92
CA GLY A 333 27.53 -29.12 3.46
C GLY A 333 27.48 -30.41 2.65
N ASP A 334 28.61 -30.73 2.01
CA ASP A 334 28.83 -31.97 1.25
C ASP A 334 27.76 -32.27 0.17
N GLY A 335 27.07 -31.24 -0.31
CA GLY A 335 26.02 -31.33 -1.31
C GLY A 335 24.68 -31.82 -0.80
N TYR A 336 24.47 -31.82 0.52
CA TYR A 336 23.19 -32.14 1.16
C TYR A 336 22.32 -30.89 1.34
N PHE A 337 21.16 -30.88 0.68
CA PHE A 337 20.17 -29.81 0.71
C PHE A 337 18.86 -30.29 1.32
N GLU A 338 18.44 -29.66 2.41
CA GLU A 338 17.17 -29.93 3.07
C GLU A 338 16.11 -28.91 2.63
N PRO A 339 15.00 -29.33 2.00
CA PRO A 339 13.87 -28.44 1.76
C PRO A 339 13.20 -28.07 3.08
N ARG A 340 13.09 -26.78 3.36
CA ARG A 340 12.45 -26.27 4.58
C ARG A 340 11.37 -25.26 4.26
N ASP A 341 10.20 -25.45 4.86
CA ASP A 341 9.11 -24.48 4.82
C ASP A 341 9.48 -23.25 5.64
N ILE A 342 9.26 -22.07 5.07
CA ILE A 342 9.62 -20.79 5.68
C ILE A 342 8.47 -19.79 5.53
N GLU A 343 8.42 -18.83 6.44
CA GLU A 343 7.51 -17.68 6.33
C GLU A 343 8.37 -16.42 6.21
N THR A 344 8.12 -15.63 5.16
CA THR A 344 8.77 -14.33 4.97
C THR A 344 7.83 -13.15 5.17
N GLY A 345 8.40 -12.03 5.62
CA GLY A 345 7.74 -10.75 5.77
C GLY A 345 7.96 -9.84 4.57
N ALA A 346 7.99 -8.53 4.83
CA ALA A 346 8.23 -7.52 3.80
C ALA A 346 9.58 -7.76 3.09
N ARG A 347 9.62 -7.43 1.80
CA ARG A 347 10.86 -7.39 1.03
C ARG A 347 11.61 -6.12 1.41
N ALA A 348 12.91 -6.24 1.61
CA ALA A 348 13.77 -5.10 1.84
C ALA A 348 14.97 -5.13 0.91
N GLY A 349 14.90 -4.32 -0.15
CA GLY A 349 15.89 -4.34 -1.23
C GLY A 349 15.96 -5.71 -1.91
N ASP A 350 17.14 -6.33 -1.86
CA ASP A 350 17.42 -7.64 -2.46
C ASP A 350 17.22 -8.81 -1.51
N ASP A 351 16.70 -8.57 -0.31
CA ASP A 351 16.46 -9.57 0.73
C ASP A 351 14.98 -9.64 1.14
N PHE A 352 14.57 -10.76 1.74
CA PHE A 352 13.31 -10.89 2.48
C PHE A 352 13.59 -11.04 3.98
N ILE A 353 12.73 -10.43 4.80
CA ILE A 353 12.74 -10.67 6.24
C ILE A 353 12.21 -12.08 6.51
N VAL A 354 12.94 -12.87 7.28
CA VAL A 354 12.52 -14.21 7.71
C VAL A 354 11.71 -14.08 9.00
N LEU A 355 10.45 -14.52 8.96
CA LEU A 355 9.57 -14.58 10.14
C LEU A 355 9.67 -15.94 10.83
N LYS A 356 9.73 -17.04 10.06
CA LYS A 356 9.87 -18.40 10.58
C LYS A 356 10.65 -19.31 9.63
N GLY A 357 11.19 -20.39 10.19
CA GLY A 357 11.74 -21.53 9.45
C GLY A 357 13.26 -21.53 9.27
N LEU A 358 13.95 -20.39 9.36
CA LEU A 358 15.42 -20.34 9.25
C LEU A 358 16.07 -19.76 10.50
N LYS A 359 17.36 -20.06 10.66
CA LYS A 359 18.21 -19.56 11.74
C LYS A 359 19.39 -18.79 11.17
N ALA A 360 19.92 -17.86 11.98
CA ALA A 360 21.13 -17.14 11.62
C ALA A 360 22.32 -18.09 11.45
N GLY A 361 23.11 -17.88 10.41
CA GLY A 361 24.28 -18.68 10.04
C GLY A 361 23.95 -19.85 9.10
N GLU A 362 22.68 -20.16 8.85
CA GLU A 362 22.32 -21.20 7.88
C GLU A 362 22.68 -20.76 6.46
N ARG A 363 23.20 -21.69 5.66
CA ARG A 363 23.46 -21.47 4.23
C ARG A 363 22.26 -21.98 3.45
N VAL A 364 21.79 -21.19 2.49
CA VAL A 364 20.64 -21.53 1.66
C VAL A 364 20.99 -21.42 0.19
N ALA A 365 20.44 -22.28 -0.66
CA ALA A 365 20.62 -22.17 -2.09
C ALA A 365 20.00 -20.86 -2.61
N THR A 366 20.75 -20.09 -3.39
CA THR A 366 20.31 -18.82 -4.02
C THR A 366 20.24 -18.91 -5.54
N SER A 367 20.58 -20.07 -6.10
CA SER A 367 20.41 -20.41 -7.51
C SER A 367 20.08 -21.89 -7.66
N ALA A 368 19.64 -22.30 -8.85
CA ALA A 368 19.24 -23.68 -9.16
C ALA A 368 18.09 -24.24 -8.28
N ASN A 369 17.31 -23.38 -7.60
CA ASN A 369 16.20 -23.78 -6.74
C ASN A 369 15.17 -24.68 -7.43
N PHE A 370 14.86 -24.41 -8.71
CA PHE A 370 13.95 -25.23 -9.50
C PHE A 370 14.46 -26.67 -9.71
N LEU A 371 15.77 -26.83 -9.94
CA LEU A 371 16.38 -28.14 -10.14
C LEU A 371 16.45 -28.91 -8.81
N LEU A 372 16.74 -28.22 -7.71
CA LEU A 372 16.70 -28.79 -6.36
C LEU A 372 15.29 -29.23 -5.97
N ASP A 373 14.27 -28.44 -6.31
CA ASP A 373 12.86 -28.78 -6.10
C ASP A 373 12.44 -30.00 -6.93
N SER A 374 12.81 -30.04 -8.21
CA SER A 374 12.52 -31.16 -9.10
C SER A 374 13.17 -32.46 -8.60
N GLU A 375 14.43 -32.41 -8.16
CA GLU A 375 15.13 -33.56 -7.59
C GLU A 375 14.52 -33.97 -6.24
N SER A 376 14.17 -33.01 -5.38
CA SER A 376 13.50 -33.26 -4.09
C SER A 376 12.16 -33.99 -4.27
N GLN A 377 11.34 -33.55 -5.23
CA GLN A 377 10.08 -34.21 -5.56
C GLN A 377 10.29 -35.62 -6.14
N LEU A 378 11.31 -35.79 -6.99
CA LEU A 378 11.68 -37.09 -7.54
C LEU A 378 12.14 -38.06 -6.43
N GLN A 379 13.00 -37.61 -5.52
CA GLN A 379 13.48 -38.39 -4.38
C GLN A 379 12.33 -38.74 -3.42
N ALA A 380 11.41 -37.81 -3.19
CA ALA A 380 10.23 -38.08 -2.37
C ALA A 380 9.28 -39.09 -3.02
N ALA A 381 9.07 -38.99 -4.34
CA ALA A 381 8.30 -39.98 -5.09
C ALA A 381 8.99 -41.36 -5.03
N MET A 382 10.31 -41.43 -5.22
CA MET A 382 11.07 -42.68 -5.15
C MET A 382 11.11 -43.28 -3.72
N GLY A 383 11.21 -42.44 -2.69
CA GLY A 383 11.17 -42.84 -1.29
C GLY A 383 9.78 -43.34 -0.86
N ALA A 384 8.71 -42.76 -1.40
CA ALA A 384 7.35 -43.29 -1.28
C ALA A 384 7.17 -44.64 -2.00
N PHE A 385 8.10 -44.99 -2.91
CA PHE A 385 8.19 -46.28 -3.60
C PHE A 385 9.16 -47.28 -2.96
N ALA A 386 9.75 -46.99 -1.78
CA ALA A 386 10.61 -47.95 -1.10
C ALA A 386 9.80 -49.16 -0.58
N PRO A 387 10.03 -50.40 -1.07
CA PRO A 387 9.48 -51.57 -0.42
C PRO A 387 10.06 -51.68 1.00
N PRO A 388 9.29 -52.13 2.00
CA PRO A 388 9.77 -52.22 3.37
C PRO A 388 11.04 -53.08 3.45
N PRO A 389 11.96 -52.78 4.40
CA PRO A 389 13.25 -53.46 4.51
C PRO A 389 13.06 -54.99 4.69
N PRO A 390 13.92 -55.82 4.09
CA PRO A 390 13.85 -57.27 4.24
C PRO A 390 14.22 -57.63 5.69
N GLY A 391 13.21 -57.86 6.54
CA GLY A 391 13.42 -58.37 7.89
C GLY A 391 12.42 -57.94 8.96
N ALA A 392 11.59 -56.92 8.74
CA ALA A 392 10.61 -56.45 9.74
C ALA A 392 9.15 -56.63 9.29
N GLY A 393 8.85 -57.77 8.66
CA GLY A 393 7.49 -58.14 8.23
C GLY A 393 7.19 -59.64 8.33
N ALA A 394 8.06 -60.43 8.98
CA ALA A 394 7.84 -61.85 9.22
C ALA A 394 6.95 -62.08 10.46
N ALA A 395 5.74 -61.48 10.48
CA ALA A 395 4.60 -61.91 11.31
C ALA A 395 3.33 -61.05 11.06
N ALA A 396 3.06 -60.54 9.86
CA ALA A 396 1.73 -59.95 9.56
C ALA A 396 1.38 -59.81 8.07
N ALA A 397 2.11 -60.45 7.15
CA ALA A 397 1.77 -60.51 5.73
C ALA A 397 1.71 -61.96 5.25
N MET A 398 0.87 -62.76 5.92
CA MET A 398 0.29 -63.97 5.34
C MET A 398 -1.22 -63.80 5.47
N ASN A 399 -1.92 -63.90 4.35
CA ASN A 399 -3.36 -63.64 4.12
C ASN A 399 -3.76 -62.23 3.68
N ALA A 400 -3.26 -61.80 2.53
CA ALA A 400 -4.16 -61.16 1.56
C ALA A 400 -4.46 -62.22 0.48
N PRO A 401 -5.73 -62.63 0.28
CA PRO A 401 -6.06 -63.60 -0.77
C PRO A 401 -5.70 -63.00 -2.13
N GLN A 402 -4.85 -63.69 -2.89
CA GLN A 402 -4.60 -63.36 -4.31
C GLN A 402 -5.91 -63.61 -5.08
N VAL A 403 -6.71 -62.57 -5.27
CA VAL A 403 -7.91 -62.61 -6.11
C VAL A 403 -7.52 -62.29 -7.53
N THR A 404 -7.76 -63.23 -8.45
CA THR A 404 -7.60 -63.01 -9.89
C THR A 404 -8.84 -62.33 -10.45
N LEU A 405 -8.63 -61.21 -11.15
CA LEU A 405 -9.67 -60.40 -11.79
C LEU A 405 -9.48 -60.39 -13.32
N GLU A 406 -10.43 -60.98 -14.02
CA GLU A 406 -10.53 -60.97 -15.49
C GLU A 406 -11.68 -60.07 -15.92
N TYR A 407 -11.43 -59.19 -16.89
CA TYR A 407 -12.43 -58.27 -17.45
C TYR A 407 -12.64 -58.58 -18.93
N SER A 408 -13.88 -58.57 -19.37
CA SER A 408 -14.27 -58.59 -20.78
C SER A 408 -15.50 -57.72 -21.03
N SER A 409 -15.69 -57.31 -22.28
CA SER A 409 -16.86 -56.55 -22.72
C SER A 409 -17.53 -57.24 -23.89
N THR A 410 -18.82 -56.99 -24.10
CA THR A 410 -19.55 -57.39 -25.31
C THR A 410 -20.25 -56.14 -25.85
N PRO A 411 -19.85 -55.62 -27.03
CA PRO A 411 -18.75 -56.08 -27.90
C PRO A 411 -17.34 -55.90 -27.27
N SER A 412 -16.34 -56.61 -27.82
CA SER A 412 -14.91 -56.49 -27.46
C SER A 412 -14.11 -56.18 -28.74
N PRO A 413 -13.55 -54.96 -28.91
CA PRO A 413 -13.51 -53.85 -27.97
C PRO A 413 -14.89 -53.25 -27.68
N PRO A 414 -15.09 -52.61 -26.51
CA PRO A 414 -16.35 -51.92 -26.20
C PRO A 414 -16.58 -50.75 -27.16
N ARG A 415 -17.83 -50.38 -27.38
CA ARG A 415 -18.24 -49.32 -28.31
C ARG A 415 -18.81 -48.11 -27.59
N SER A 416 -18.84 -46.96 -28.26
CA SER A 416 -19.62 -45.82 -27.77
C SER A 416 -21.11 -46.20 -27.69
N GLY A 417 -21.79 -45.80 -26.62
CA GLY A 417 -23.15 -46.22 -26.27
C GLY A 417 -23.19 -47.41 -25.31
N SER A 418 -24.22 -48.25 -25.46
CA SER A 418 -24.51 -49.35 -24.54
C SER A 418 -23.59 -50.56 -24.76
N ASN A 419 -22.99 -51.06 -23.69
CA ASN A 419 -22.14 -52.25 -23.65
C ASN A 419 -22.59 -53.16 -22.51
N ASN A 420 -22.28 -54.45 -22.61
CA ASN A 420 -22.38 -55.35 -21.46
C ASN A 420 -20.96 -55.69 -20.97
N PHE A 421 -20.68 -55.41 -19.70
CA PHE A 421 -19.38 -55.68 -19.08
C PHE A 421 -19.46 -56.94 -18.22
N ARG A 422 -18.42 -57.77 -18.32
CA ARG A 422 -18.29 -59.00 -17.55
C ARG A 422 -16.98 -58.97 -16.77
N VAL A 423 -17.05 -59.27 -15.48
CA VAL A 423 -15.88 -59.44 -14.62
C VAL A 423 -15.96 -60.80 -13.93
N LYS A 424 -14.88 -61.58 -14.02
CA LYS A 424 -14.75 -62.85 -13.32
C LYS A 424 -13.76 -62.69 -12.17
N LEU A 425 -14.20 -63.02 -10.96
CA LEU A 425 -13.40 -63.00 -9.74
C LEU A 425 -13.13 -64.43 -9.27
N THR A 426 -11.86 -64.79 -9.19
CA THR A 426 -11.41 -66.12 -8.73
C THR A 426 -10.49 -65.95 -7.54
N GLY A 427 -10.73 -66.69 -6.45
CA GLY A 427 -9.88 -66.72 -5.26
C GLY A 427 -8.57 -67.47 -5.50
N ALA A 428 -7.67 -67.40 -4.51
CA ALA A 428 -6.36 -68.04 -4.57
C ALA A 428 -6.43 -69.59 -4.62
N ASP A 429 -7.57 -70.17 -4.22
CA ASP A 429 -7.91 -71.59 -4.23
C ASP A 429 -8.62 -72.04 -5.52
N GLY A 430 -8.80 -71.13 -6.49
CA GLY A 430 -9.59 -71.39 -7.70
C GLY A 430 -11.10 -71.33 -7.48
N ALA A 431 -11.57 -71.00 -6.27
CA ALA A 431 -12.98 -70.88 -5.97
C ALA A 431 -13.56 -69.56 -6.50
N ALA A 432 -14.81 -69.62 -6.93
CA ALA A 432 -15.57 -68.45 -7.37
C ALA A 432 -15.88 -67.49 -6.20
N ILE A 433 -15.59 -66.20 -6.36
CA ILE A 433 -15.91 -65.20 -5.32
C ILE A 433 -17.30 -64.64 -5.55
N THR A 434 -18.22 -64.97 -4.65
CA THR A 434 -19.62 -64.52 -4.65
C THR A 434 -19.87 -63.43 -3.59
N GLY A 435 -20.90 -62.62 -3.79
CA GLY A 435 -21.33 -61.55 -2.89
C GLY A 435 -20.44 -60.30 -2.86
N ALA A 436 -19.66 -60.05 -3.92
CA ALA A 436 -18.89 -58.83 -4.06
C ALA A 436 -19.67 -57.74 -4.81
N GLN A 437 -19.44 -56.48 -4.45
CA GLN A 437 -19.86 -55.33 -5.23
C GLN A 437 -18.77 -55.03 -6.25
N VAL A 438 -19.09 -55.18 -7.53
CA VAL A 438 -18.15 -54.93 -8.63
C VAL A 438 -18.55 -53.68 -9.40
N THR A 439 -17.63 -52.75 -9.51
CA THR A 439 -17.83 -51.49 -10.23
C THR A 439 -16.73 -51.30 -11.27
N VAL A 440 -17.12 -50.97 -12.50
CA VAL A 440 -16.23 -50.62 -13.60
C VAL A 440 -16.37 -49.13 -13.85
N THR A 441 -15.29 -48.37 -13.63
CA THR A 441 -15.24 -46.92 -13.86
C THR A 441 -14.37 -46.62 -15.08
N PHE A 442 -14.95 -45.95 -16.07
CA PHE A 442 -14.26 -45.38 -17.21
C PHE A 442 -14.00 -43.90 -16.94
N PHE A 443 -12.75 -43.47 -17.12
CA PHE A 443 -12.35 -42.08 -16.95
C PHE A 443 -11.54 -41.59 -18.15
N MET A 444 -11.88 -40.40 -18.63
CA MET A 444 -11.12 -39.66 -19.63
C MET A 444 -10.82 -38.26 -19.08
N ALA A 445 -9.53 -37.89 -19.06
CA ALA A 445 -9.11 -36.59 -18.55
C ALA A 445 -9.59 -35.44 -19.45
N ALA A 446 -9.72 -34.25 -18.87
CA ALA A 446 -10.11 -33.06 -19.62
C ALA A 446 -9.05 -32.70 -20.67
N MET A 447 -9.49 -32.41 -21.88
CA MET A 447 -8.63 -31.95 -22.97
C MET A 447 -8.83 -30.45 -23.15
N ALA A 448 -8.13 -29.65 -22.34
CA ALA A 448 -8.30 -28.20 -22.27
C ALA A 448 -8.11 -27.49 -23.64
N ALA A 449 -7.26 -28.04 -24.52
CA ALA A 449 -7.03 -27.51 -25.85
C ALA A 449 -8.22 -27.71 -26.83
N MET A 450 -9.13 -28.64 -26.52
CA MET A 450 -10.31 -28.95 -27.34
C MET A 450 -11.64 -28.56 -26.66
N GLY A 451 -11.60 -27.90 -25.50
CA GLY A 451 -12.79 -27.44 -24.78
C GLY A 451 -13.64 -28.56 -24.14
N MET A 452 -13.12 -29.79 -24.03
CA MET A 452 -13.84 -30.92 -23.44
C MET A 452 -13.49 -31.10 -21.95
N ALA A 453 -14.52 -31.13 -21.10
CA ALA A 453 -14.40 -31.46 -19.68
C ALA A 453 -14.06 -32.95 -19.46
N ALA A 454 -13.54 -33.29 -18.28
CA ALA A 454 -13.27 -34.68 -17.92
C ALA A 454 -14.58 -35.49 -17.89
N MET A 455 -14.56 -36.68 -18.48
CA MET A 455 -15.73 -37.56 -18.55
C MET A 455 -15.52 -38.77 -17.66
N ARG A 456 -16.58 -39.17 -16.96
CA ARG A 456 -16.58 -40.33 -16.06
C ARG A 456 -17.86 -41.13 -16.23
N ASN A 457 -17.73 -42.41 -16.57
CA ASN A 457 -18.85 -43.36 -16.66
C ASN A 457 -18.63 -44.49 -15.66
N VAL A 458 -19.66 -44.86 -14.90
CA VAL A 458 -19.57 -45.90 -13.85
C VAL A 458 -20.65 -46.94 -14.11
N ALA A 459 -20.23 -48.20 -14.30
CA ALA A 459 -21.12 -49.34 -14.42
C ALA A 459 -21.01 -50.23 -13.18
N THR A 460 -22.14 -50.56 -12.56
CA THR A 460 -22.20 -51.49 -11.43
C THR A 460 -22.67 -52.85 -11.94
N LEU A 461 -21.89 -53.90 -11.71
CA LEU A 461 -22.16 -55.24 -12.21
C LEU A 461 -22.90 -56.06 -11.16
N SER A 462 -23.87 -56.85 -11.61
CA SER A 462 -24.63 -57.76 -10.76
C SER A 462 -24.09 -59.17 -10.87
N GLU A 463 -24.08 -59.91 -9.77
CA GLU A 463 -23.62 -61.29 -9.76
C GLU A 463 -24.57 -62.20 -10.60
N LYS A 464 -23.99 -63.02 -11.47
CA LYS A 464 -24.69 -64.04 -12.28
C LYS A 464 -24.41 -65.48 -11.83
N GLY A 465 -23.63 -65.65 -10.76
CA GLY A 465 -23.19 -66.93 -10.23
C GLY A 465 -21.81 -67.35 -10.74
N GLY A 466 -21.16 -68.28 -10.02
CA GLY A 466 -19.83 -68.79 -10.41
C GLY A 466 -18.70 -67.76 -10.40
N GLY A 467 -18.84 -66.67 -9.62
CA GLY A 467 -17.85 -65.60 -9.52
C GLY A 467 -17.86 -64.64 -10.72
N ILE A 468 -18.91 -64.73 -11.55
CA ILE A 468 -19.12 -63.87 -12.71
C ILE A 468 -20.08 -62.74 -12.35
N TYR A 469 -19.67 -61.52 -12.65
CA TYR A 469 -20.44 -60.30 -12.47
C TYR A 469 -20.68 -59.67 -13.84
N GLU A 470 -21.93 -59.41 -14.17
CA GLU A 470 -22.34 -58.81 -15.44
C GLU A 470 -23.32 -57.68 -15.24
N GLY A 471 -23.22 -56.67 -16.09
CA GLY A 471 -24.14 -55.54 -16.08
C GLY A 471 -23.97 -54.65 -17.30
N PRO A 472 -25.06 -53.99 -17.72
CA PRO A 472 -24.98 -52.99 -18.77
C PRO A 472 -24.19 -51.78 -18.27
N GLY A 473 -23.48 -51.12 -19.18
CA GLY A 473 -22.85 -49.84 -18.93
C GLY A 473 -22.71 -49.04 -20.21
N GLU A 474 -22.79 -47.72 -20.08
CA GLU A 474 -22.68 -46.80 -21.21
C GLU A 474 -21.31 -46.13 -21.21
N VAL A 475 -20.72 -46.03 -22.40
CA VAL A 475 -19.51 -45.24 -22.63
C VAL A 475 -19.85 -44.13 -23.62
N GLN A 476 -19.71 -42.88 -23.21
CA GLN A 476 -20.30 -41.74 -23.93
C GLN A 476 -19.65 -41.44 -25.28
N THR A 477 -18.34 -41.67 -25.41
CA THR A 477 -17.57 -41.33 -26.61
C THR A 477 -16.54 -42.41 -26.92
N GLY A 478 -16.21 -42.57 -28.19
CA GLY A 478 -15.05 -43.37 -28.57
C GLY A 478 -13.74 -42.66 -28.25
N GLY A 479 -12.67 -43.44 -28.12
CA GLY A 479 -11.36 -42.94 -27.71
C GLY A 479 -10.70 -43.85 -26.67
N THR A 480 -9.55 -43.41 -26.16
CA THR A 480 -8.81 -44.17 -25.13
C THR A 480 -9.29 -43.78 -23.75
N TRP A 481 -9.85 -44.74 -23.02
CA TRP A 481 -10.35 -44.56 -21.66
C TRP A 481 -9.44 -45.27 -20.65
N GLN A 482 -9.25 -44.66 -19.48
CA GLN A 482 -8.69 -45.33 -18.32
C GLN A 482 -9.81 -46.08 -17.61
N VAL A 483 -9.69 -47.40 -17.52
CA VAL A 483 -10.69 -48.28 -16.89
C VAL A 483 -10.16 -48.76 -15.55
N THR A 484 -10.94 -48.56 -14.49
CA THR A 484 -10.69 -49.10 -13.15
C THR A 484 -11.81 -50.05 -12.77
N VAL A 485 -11.49 -51.32 -12.60
CA VAL A 485 -12.41 -52.32 -12.04
C VAL A 485 -12.09 -52.46 -10.55
N LEU A 486 -13.10 -52.24 -9.72
CA LEU A 486 -13.03 -52.37 -8.28
C LEU A 486 -14.01 -53.46 -7.83
N ALA A 487 -13.51 -54.46 -7.11
CA ALA A 487 -14.33 -55.44 -6.43
C ALA A 487 -14.18 -55.23 -4.92
N ALA A 488 -15.31 -54.99 -4.23
CA ALA A 488 -15.35 -54.82 -2.79
C ALA A 488 -16.33 -55.81 -2.16
N LYS A 489 -15.97 -56.42 -1.04
CA LYS A 489 -16.86 -57.32 -0.27
C LYS A 489 -16.92 -56.81 1.16
N ALA A 490 -18.13 -56.62 1.68
CA ALA A 490 -18.35 -56.04 3.02
C ALA A 490 -17.61 -54.71 3.27
N GLY A 491 -17.50 -53.86 2.24
CA GLY A 491 -16.84 -52.54 2.33
C GLY A 491 -15.31 -52.55 2.24
N GLN A 492 -14.68 -53.72 2.13
CA GLN A 492 -13.23 -53.84 1.88
C GLN A 492 -12.95 -54.19 0.42
N THR A 493 -11.99 -53.51 -0.20
CA THR A 493 -11.50 -53.82 -1.55
C THR A 493 -10.80 -55.17 -1.54
N ILE A 494 -11.37 -56.13 -2.27
CA ILE A 494 -10.80 -57.48 -2.41
C ILE A 494 -9.97 -57.63 -3.69
N ALA A 495 -10.22 -56.81 -4.72
CA ALA A 495 -9.41 -56.73 -5.92
C ALA A 495 -9.60 -55.39 -6.64
N GLN A 496 -8.53 -54.87 -7.23
CA GLN A 496 -8.57 -53.69 -8.09
C GLN A 496 -7.67 -53.91 -9.30
N LYS A 497 -8.13 -53.54 -10.49
CA LYS A 497 -7.34 -53.59 -11.72
C LYS A 497 -7.57 -52.32 -12.53
N GLN A 498 -6.48 -51.67 -12.93
CA GLN A 498 -6.52 -50.50 -13.81
C GLN A 498 -5.82 -50.81 -15.14
N PHE A 499 -6.42 -50.42 -16.25
CA PHE A 499 -5.90 -50.63 -17.59
C PHE A 499 -6.53 -49.66 -18.59
N SER A 500 -5.89 -49.46 -19.73
CA SER A 500 -6.42 -48.63 -20.82
C SER A 500 -7.25 -49.47 -21.77
N VAL A 501 -8.41 -48.96 -22.22
CA VAL A 501 -9.23 -49.58 -23.27
C VAL A 501 -9.55 -48.55 -24.35
N THR A 502 -9.37 -48.94 -25.60
CA THR A 502 -9.84 -48.16 -26.76
C THR A 502 -11.29 -48.52 -27.05
N VAL A 503 -12.17 -47.52 -27.00
CA VAL A 503 -13.61 -47.66 -27.25
C VAL A 503 -13.89 -47.30 -28.70
N GLU A 504 -14.54 -48.20 -29.43
CA GLU A 504 -14.90 -48.05 -30.84
C GLU A 504 -16.17 -47.20 -31.02
N GLY A 505 -16.10 -46.09 -31.76
CA GLY A 505 -17.26 -45.24 -32.05
C GLY A 505 -16.81 -43.82 -32.35
N GLY A 506 -17.37 -43.18 -33.37
CA GLY A 506 -16.98 -41.83 -33.77
C GLY A 506 -17.26 -40.79 -32.68
N MET A 507 -16.48 -39.71 -32.70
CA MET A 507 -16.85 -38.45 -32.04
C MET A 507 -18.18 -37.92 -32.59
#